data_AF-A0AAX4MRJ6-F1
#
_entry.id   AF-A0AAX4MRJ6-F1
#
_cell.length_a   1.000
_cell.length_b   1.000
_cell.length_c   1.000
_cell.angle_alpha   90.00
_cell.angle_beta   90.00
_cell.angle_gamma   90.00
#
_symmetry.space_group_name_H-M   'P 1'
#
loop_
_entity.id
_entity.type
_entity.pdbx_description
1 polymer ?
#
loop_
_entity_poly.entity_id
_entity_poly.type
_entity_poly.pdbx_seq_one_letter_code
_entity_poly.pdbx_strand_id
1 'polypeptide(L)'
;MTSTSFWLVSLAERMKLLKVLERPGIPLHTNASENDLRSFVTKRKISGGTMSRDGRVARDTMLGLMKTCRKLGLSFWHYLGDRLGLDGQATPPLAALVAAKA
;
A
#
# COMPACT_ATOMS: atom_id res chain seq x y z
N MET A 1 -28.62 22.42 -6.24
CA MET A 1 -28.05 22.03 -4.92
C MET A 1 -28.51 23.08 -3.91
N THR A 2 -29.38 22.72 -2.98
CA THR A 2 -29.89 23.65 -1.96
C THR A 2 -28.85 23.79 -0.85
N SER A 3 -28.71 25.00 -0.27
CA SER A 3 -27.70 25.38 0.72
C SER A 3 -27.59 24.38 1.90
N THR A 4 -28.71 23.76 2.28
CA THR A 4 -28.79 22.75 3.35
C THR A 4 -28.00 21.48 3.05
N SER A 5 -27.92 21.06 1.77
CA SER A 5 -27.16 19.88 1.35
C SER A 5 -25.65 20.07 1.48
N PHE A 6 -25.17 21.31 1.24
CA PHE A 6 -23.75 21.64 1.32
C PHE A 6 -23.24 21.61 2.77
N TRP A 7 -24.01 22.20 3.70
CA TRP A 7 -23.67 22.19 5.12
C TRP A 7 -23.70 20.79 5.75
N LEU A 8 -24.64 19.93 5.34
CA LEU A 8 -24.68 18.53 5.81
C LEU A 8 -23.46 17.73 5.34
N VAL A 9 -23.03 17.89 4.09
CA VAL A 9 -21.82 17.24 3.57
C VAL A 9 -20.57 17.75 4.31
N SER A 10 -20.45 19.07 4.51
CA SER A 10 -19.33 19.67 5.24
C SER A 10 -19.25 19.19 6.70
N LEU A 11 -20.39 19.09 7.40
CA LEU A 11 -20.43 18.57 8.77
C LEU A 11 -20.01 17.09 8.83
N ALA A 12 -20.50 16.29 7.88
CA ALA A 12 -20.19 14.87 7.79
C ALA A 12 -18.70 14.62 7.48
N GLU A 13 -18.06 15.45 6.66
CA GLU A 13 -16.62 15.39 6.41
C GLU A 13 -15.81 15.76 7.66
N ARG A 14 -16.24 16.79 8.40
CA ARG A 14 -15.59 17.20 9.65
C ARG A 14 -15.60 16.08 10.70
N MET A 15 -16.72 15.37 10.85
CA MET A 15 -16.79 14.22 11.76
C MET A 15 -15.84 13.08 11.38
N LYS A 16 -15.60 12.85 10.08
CA LYS A 16 -14.63 11.84 9.61
C LYS A 16 -13.18 12.21 9.96
N LEU A 17 -12.84 13.50 10.01
CA LEU A 17 -11.51 13.99 10.39
C LEU A 17 -11.23 13.87 11.91
N LEU A 18 -12.27 13.77 12.74
CA LEU A 18 -12.18 13.71 14.21
C LEU A 18 -12.11 12.28 14.76
N LYS A 19 -11.99 11.27 13.91
CA LYS A 19 -11.87 9.85 14.28
C LYS A 19 -10.75 9.55 15.29
N VAL A 20 -9.70 10.39 15.35
CA VAL A 20 -8.62 10.28 16.34
C VAL A 20 -9.12 10.48 17.78
N LEU A 21 -10.18 11.28 18.00
CA LEU A 21 -10.75 11.46 19.34
C LEU A 21 -11.40 10.16 19.87
N GLU A 22 -11.97 9.34 18.98
CA GLU A 22 -12.51 8.02 19.32
C GLU A 22 -11.40 6.96 19.46
N ARG A 23 -10.25 7.17 18.79
CA ARG A 23 -9.15 6.20 18.67
C ARG A 23 -7.79 6.90 18.77
N PRO A 24 -7.30 7.18 19.98
CA PRO A 24 -6.10 8.00 20.19
C PRO A 24 -4.81 7.38 19.65
N GLY A 25 -4.80 6.07 19.34
CA GLY A 25 -3.65 5.39 18.74
C GLY A 25 -3.47 5.62 17.23
N ILE A 26 -4.40 6.31 16.56
CA ILE A 26 -4.31 6.58 15.12
C ILE A 26 -3.58 7.92 14.91
N PRO A 27 -2.57 7.99 14.04
CA PRO A 27 -1.91 9.25 13.71
C PRO A 27 -2.89 10.29 13.13
N LEU A 28 -2.72 11.56 13.51
CA LEU A 28 -3.48 12.70 12.95
C LEU A 28 -3.16 12.99 11.48
N HIS A 29 -2.10 12.40 10.93
CA HIS A 29 -1.63 12.62 9.57
C HIS A 29 -1.67 11.35 8.71
N THR A 30 -1.74 11.52 7.40
CA THR A 30 -1.80 10.44 6.41
C THR A 30 -0.44 9.99 5.87
N ASN A 31 0.66 10.45 6.47
CA ASN A 31 2.04 10.22 5.98
C ASN A 31 2.36 8.75 5.65
N ALA A 32 1.96 7.81 6.51
CA ALA A 32 2.20 6.39 6.28
C ALA A 32 1.49 5.88 5.01
N SER A 33 0.22 6.24 4.86
CA SER A 33 -0.59 5.91 3.68
C SER A 33 -0.06 6.57 2.40
N GLU A 34 0.34 7.84 2.47
CA GLU A 34 0.93 8.56 1.34
C GLU A 34 2.26 7.94 0.91
N ASN A 35 3.12 7.59 1.87
CA ASN A 35 4.38 6.93 1.60
C ASN A 35 4.16 5.56 0.95
N ASP A 36 3.17 4.81 1.43
CA ASP A 36 2.77 3.53 0.82
C ASP A 36 2.29 3.73 -0.63
N LEU A 37 1.56 4.80 -0.96
CA LEU A 37 1.08 5.07 -2.32
C LEU A 37 2.13 5.68 -3.27
N ARG A 38 3.16 6.35 -2.73
CA ARG A 38 4.13 7.14 -3.50
C ARG A 38 4.80 6.34 -4.63
N SER A 39 5.27 5.13 -4.34
CA SER A 39 5.89 4.24 -5.34
C SER A 39 4.96 3.92 -6.51
N PHE A 40 3.67 3.74 -6.24
CA PHE A 40 2.66 3.48 -7.27
C PHE A 40 2.43 4.71 -8.15
N VAL A 41 2.27 5.88 -7.53
CA VAL A 41 2.07 7.15 -8.24
C VAL A 41 3.28 7.49 -9.11
N THR A 42 4.49 7.34 -8.58
CA THR A 42 5.74 7.55 -9.34
C THR A 42 5.83 6.59 -10.52
N LYS A 43 5.58 5.29 -10.31
CA LYS A 43 5.61 4.30 -11.41
C LYS A 43 4.58 4.64 -12.49
N ARG A 44 3.35 5.01 -12.09
CA ARG A 44 2.28 5.44 -12.99
C ARG A 44 2.70 6.66 -13.82
N LYS A 45 3.32 7.67 -13.18
CA LYS A 45 3.79 8.89 -13.84
C LYS A 45 4.86 8.59 -14.89
N ILE A 46 5.81 7.71 -14.57
CA ILE A 46 6.89 7.32 -15.50
C ILE A 46 6.35 6.46 -16.64
N SER A 47 5.41 5.53 -16.38
CA SER A 47 4.93 4.58 -17.38
C SER A 47 3.75 5.06 -18.23
N GLY A 48 3.26 6.29 -18.03
CA GLY A 48 2.04 6.78 -18.69
C GLY A 48 0.76 6.09 -18.22
N GLY A 49 0.80 5.40 -17.08
CA GLY A 49 -0.34 4.63 -16.56
C GLY A 49 -0.35 3.17 -16.97
N THR A 50 -1.54 2.59 -17.03
CA THR A 50 -1.76 1.17 -17.33
C THR A 50 -2.20 1.02 -18.78
N MET A 51 -1.38 0.34 -19.59
CA MET A 51 -1.64 0.14 -21.02
C MET A 51 -2.38 -1.17 -21.33
N SER A 52 -2.28 -2.18 -20.45
CA SER A 52 -2.97 -3.47 -20.60
C SER A 52 -3.38 -4.06 -19.25
N ARG A 53 -4.32 -5.01 -19.26
CA ARG A 53 -4.73 -5.76 -18.05
C ARG A 53 -3.55 -6.53 -17.46
N ASP A 54 -2.78 -7.23 -18.28
CA ASP A 54 -1.67 -8.04 -17.82
C ASP A 54 -0.54 -7.17 -17.26
N GLY A 55 -0.28 -6.02 -17.88
CA GLY A 55 0.66 -5.02 -17.36
C GLY A 55 0.21 -4.43 -16.01
N ARG A 56 -1.10 -4.27 -15.80
CA ARG A 56 -1.66 -3.89 -14.49
C ARG A 56 -1.36 -4.94 -13.44
N VAL A 57 -1.69 -6.20 -13.73
CA VAL A 57 -1.50 -7.33 -12.81
C VAL A 57 -0.03 -7.48 -12.47
N ALA A 58 0.85 -7.49 -13.48
CA ALA A 58 2.30 -7.59 -13.27
C ALA A 58 2.81 -6.46 -12.37
N ARG A 59 2.42 -5.20 -12.64
CA ARG A 59 2.83 -4.06 -11.81
C ARG A 59 2.33 -4.19 -10.37
N ASP A 60 1.04 -4.48 -10.18
CA ASP A 60 0.41 -4.49 -8.87
C ASP A 60 0.96 -5.65 -8.02
N THR A 61 1.16 -6.82 -8.62
CA THR A 61 1.80 -7.97 -7.96
C THR A 61 3.24 -7.66 -7.56
N MET A 62 4.06 -7.13 -8.47
CA MET A 62 5.48 -6.87 -8.18
C MET A 62 5.66 -5.75 -7.14
N LEU A 63 4.88 -4.66 -7.24
CA LEU A 63 4.89 -3.60 -6.22
C LEU A 63 4.38 -4.10 -4.86
N GLY A 64 3.36 -4.96 -4.85
CA GLY A 64 2.85 -5.58 -3.64
C GLY A 64 3.93 -6.43 -2.95
N LEU A 65 4.54 -7.36 -3.68
CA LEU A 65 5.62 -8.22 -3.18
C LEU A 65 6.79 -7.41 -2.63
N MET A 66 7.25 -6.39 -3.37
CA MET A 66 8.35 -5.53 -2.95
C MET A 66 8.06 -4.80 -1.64
N LYS A 67 6.84 -4.25 -1.50
CA LYS A 67 6.42 -3.57 -0.26
C LYS A 67 6.30 -4.53 0.91
N THR A 68 5.73 -5.70 0.69
CA THR A 68 5.59 -6.73 1.74
C THR A 68 6.97 -7.16 2.25
N CYS A 69 7.91 -7.43 1.34
CA CYS A 69 9.29 -7.75 1.72
C CYS A 69 9.90 -6.62 2.57
N ARG A 70 9.73 -5.36 2.15
CA ARG A 70 10.23 -4.20 2.92
C ARG A 70 9.60 -4.07 4.30
N LYS A 71 8.29 -4.33 4.45
CA LYS A 71 7.58 -4.31 5.75
C LYS A 71 8.00 -5.46 6.68
N LEU A 72 8.49 -6.55 6.12
CA LEU A 72 9.03 -7.71 6.85
C LEU A 72 10.54 -7.62 7.09
N GLY A 73 11.24 -6.61 6.57
CA GLY A 73 12.70 -6.48 6.68
C GLY A 73 13.48 -7.42 5.77
N LEU A 74 12.84 -7.94 4.71
CA LEU A 74 13.44 -8.87 3.75
C LEU A 74 13.93 -8.15 2.49
N SER A 75 15.00 -8.70 1.90
CA SER A 75 15.44 -8.30 0.56
C SER A 75 14.46 -8.84 -0.49
N PHE A 76 13.83 -7.94 -1.26
CA PHE A 76 12.96 -8.32 -2.37
C PHE A 76 13.71 -9.14 -3.44
N TRP A 77 14.99 -8.84 -3.69
CA TRP A 77 15.77 -9.55 -4.70
C TRP A 77 16.13 -10.97 -4.27
N HIS A 78 16.42 -11.20 -2.98
CA HIS A 78 16.59 -12.56 -2.47
C HIS A 78 15.28 -13.34 -2.55
N TYR A 79 14.16 -12.74 -2.17
CA TYR A 79 12.84 -13.36 -2.32
C TYR A 79 12.54 -13.72 -3.78
N LEU A 80 12.79 -12.80 -4.72
CA LEU A 80 12.53 -13.05 -6.13
C LEU A 80 13.46 -14.14 -6.69
N GLY A 81 14.74 -14.11 -6.34
CA GLY A 81 15.72 -15.12 -6.74
C GLY A 81 15.35 -16.51 -6.25
N ASP A 82 14.99 -16.63 -4.96
CA ASP A 82 14.49 -17.87 -4.36
C ASP A 82 13.27 -18.43 -5.11
N ARG A 83 12.30 -17.58 -5.47
CA ARG A 83 11.12 -18.00 -6.25
C ARG A 83 11.44 -18.40 -7.69
N LEU A 84 12.54 -17.91 -8.25
CA LEU A 84 13.01 -18.25 -9.59
C LEU A 84 14.01 -19.41 -9.59
N GLY A 85 14.34 -19.98 -8.42
CA GLY A 85 15.31 -21.09 -8.30
C GLY A 85 16.75 -20.65 -8.54
N LEU A 86 17.07 -19.36 -8.35
CA LEU A 86 18.45 -18.89 -8.36
C LEU A 86 19.16 -19.30 -7.06
N ASP A 87 20.45 -19.61 -7.16
CA ASP A 87 21.26 -19.93 -6.00
C ASP A 87 21.27 -18.76 -5.01
N GLY A 88 20.99 -19.05 -3.74
CA GLY A 88 20.87 -18.01 -2.70
C GLY A 88 20.24 -18.50 -1.41
N GLN A 89 19.85 -17.54 -0.55
CA GLN A 89 19.19 -17.82 0.71
C GLN A 89 17.70 -18.12 0.48
N ALA A 90 17.26 -19.29 0.97
CA ALA A 90 15.85 -19.67 0.94
C ALA A 90 15.01 -18.67 1.74
N THR A 91 13.95 -18.13 1.12
CA THR A 91 13.09 -17.13 1.77
C THR A 91 11.77 -17.79 2.19
N PRO A 92 11.39 -17.75 3.47
CA PRO A 92 10.12 -18.30 3.92
C PRO A 92 8.92 -17.71 3.16
N PRO A 93 7.80 -18.44 3.03
CA PRO A 93 6.60 -17.91 2.39
C PRO A 93 6.13 -16.62 3.05
N LEU A 94 5.97 -15.55 2.26
CA LEU A 94 5.58 -14.23 2.80
C LEU A 94 4.26 -14.31 3.56
N ALA A 95 3.31 -15.14 3.11
CA ALA A 95 2.03 -15.33 3.79
C ALA A 95 2.20 -15.84 5.23
N ALA A 96 3.11 -16.78 5.47
CA ALA A 96 3.39 -17.29 6.80
C ALA A 96 4.02 -16.20 7.70
N LEU A 97 4.93 -15.40 7.14
CA LEU A 97 5.56 -14.29 7.87
C LEU A 97 4.58 -13.17 8.20
N VAL A 98 3.63 -12.89 7.31
CA VAL A 98 2.56 -11.93 7.58
C VAL A 98 1.64 -12.43 8.68
N ALA A 99 1.23 -13.71 8.62
CA ALA A 99 0.37 -14.32 9.64
C ALA A 99 1.04 -14.36 11.02
N ALA A 100 2.35 -14.58 11.09
CA ALA A 100 3.10 -14.59 12.35
C ALA A 100 3.27 -13.20 13.01
N LYS A 101 3.06 -12.11 12.23
CA LYS A 101 3.25 -10.72 12.69
C LYS A 101 1.92 -9.99 12.96
N ALA A 102 0.80 -10.58 12.53
CA ALA A 102 -0.54 -10.07 12.74
C ALA A 102 -1.06 -10.42 14.14
#